data_AF-A0A8B7W6D1-F1
#
_entry.id   AF-A0A8B7W6D1-F1
#
_cell.length_a   1.000
_cell.length_b   1.000
_cell.length_c   1.000
_cell.angle_alpha   90.00
_cell.angle_beta   90.00
_cell.angle_gamma   90.00
#
_symmetry.space_group_name_H-M   'P 1'
#
loop_
_entity.id
_entity.type
_entity.pdbx_description
1 polymer ?
#
loop_
_entity_poly.entity_id
_entity_poly.type
_entity_poly.pdbx_seq_one_letter_code
_entity_poly.pdbx_strand_id
1 'polypeptide(L)'
;MGIKTALPAAELGFYSLVLSGALAYAGRGLLEASQDGAHRKAFRESVRPGWEYIGRKMDVADFEWVMWFTSFRNIIIFALSGHVLFAKLCTMVAPQLRSWMYAVYGVLAVVGTMGPWYLLLLLGHCVGLYVASLLGQPWLCLGFGLASLASFKMDPLISWQSGFVTGTFDLQDVLFHGGSGFTVLRCTSFALECCAHPDRRYSLADLLKYNFYLPFFFFGPIMTFDRFHAQALRIPQTLGMPLQVSQVEPVRPEGELWHIRAQAGLSVVTVMAVDIFFHFFYILTIPSDLKFASRLPDSALAGLAYSNLVYDWVKAAVLFGVVNTVARLDHLDPPQPPKCITVLYVFGETHFDRGINDWLCKYVYNHIGGDHSAVIPELAASVATFAITTLWLGPCNIVYLWSLLNCFGLNFELWVQKLAEREPLAQIEARLSEQMTRRVRALFGAINFWAIIMYNLVSLNSLEFTELVAQRLLLTGFPQTTLAILFVTYCGVQLVKERERTLALEKEQRQDKEKPE
;
A
#
# COMPACT_ATOMS: atom_id res chain seq x y z
N MET A 1 -21.43 9.60 -13.95
CA MET A 1 -22.40 8.75 -14.69
C MET A 1 -21.67 7.88 -15.72
N GLY A 2 -22.05 6.60 -15.86
CA GLY A 2 -21.48 5.66 -16.85
C GLY A 2 -20.87 4.36 -16.32
N ILE A 3 -20.88 4.09 -14.99
CA ILE A 3 -20.33 2.83 -14.45
C ILE A 3 -21.22 1.62 -14.82
N LYS A 4 -22.52 1.83 -15.08
CA LYS A 4 -23.50 0.73 -15.25
C LYS A 4 -23.70 0.24 -16.69
N THR A 5 -23.16 0.95 -17.68
CA THR A 5 -23.44 0.68 -19.09
C THR A 5 -22.68 -0.55 -19.58
N ALA A 6 -23.40 -1.57 -20.08
CA ALA A 6 -22.82 -2.79 -20.64
C ALA A 6 -22.17 -2.54 -22.01
N LEU A 7 -21.11 -3.29 -22.31
CA LEU A 7 -20.62 -3.47 -23.68
C LEU A 7 -21.06 -4.85 -24.21
N PRO A 8 -21.17 -5.03 -25.54
CA PRO A 8 -21.47 -6.32 -26.15
C PRO A 8 -20.50 -7.43 -25.71
N ALA A 9 -21.02 -8.63 -25.46
CA ALA A 9 -20.20 -9.77 -25.01
C ALA A 9 -19.08 -10.15 -26.01
N ALA A 10 -19.35 -10.03 -27.32
CA ALA A 10 -18.34 -10.26 -28.35
C ALA A 10 -17.18 -9.26 -28.28
N GLU A 11 -17.49 -7.98 -27.98
CA GLU A 11 -16.48 -6.92 -27.78
C GLU A 11 -15.62 -7.22 -26.55
N LEU A 12 -16.25 -7.61 -25.44
CA LEU A 12 -15.53 -8.02 -24.21
C LEU A 12 -14.67 -9.28 -24.43
N GLY A 13 -15.18 -10.27 -25.16
CA GLY A 13 -14.45 -11.47 -25.51
C GLY A 13 -13.20 -11.17 -26.35
N PHE A 14 -13.33 -10.25 -27.31
CA PHE A 14 -12.19 -9.76 -28.10
C PHE A 14 -11.16 -9.03 -27.22
N TYR A 15 -11.58 -8.13 -26.33
CA TYR A 15 -10.66 -7.46 -25.40
C TYR A 15 -9.92 -8.44 -24.49
N SER A 16 -10.59 -9.47 -23.99
CA SER A 16 -9.95 -10.53 -23.20
C SER A 16 -8.93 -11.30 -24.02
N LEU A 17 -9.24 -11.65 -25.26
CA LEU A 17 -8.33 -12.38 -26.13
C LEU A 17 -7.06 -11.56 -26.43
N VAL A 18 -7.22 -10.27 -26.77
CA VAL A 18 -6.11 -9.35 -27.04
C VAL A 18 -5.21 -9.22 -25.80
N LEU A 19 -5.79 -8.97 -24.63
CA LEU A 19 -5.02 -8.81 -23.39
C LEU A 19 -4.27 -10.09 -23.03
N SER A 20 -4.96 -11.24 -23.00
CA SER A 20 -4.35 -12.53 -22.65
C SER A 20 -3.25 -12.91 -23.63
N GLY A 21 -3.47 -12.70 -24.94
CA GLY A 21 -2.45 -12.95 -25.96
C GLY A 21 -1.23 -12.05 -25.82
N ALA A 22 -1.44 -10.75 -25.56
CA ALA A 22 -0.35 -9.79 -25.35
C ALA A 22 0.47 -10.10 -24.09
N LEU A 23 -0.20 -10.46 -22.97
CA LEU A 23 0.47 -10.86 -21.74
C LEU A 23 1.27 -12.15 -21.92
N ALA A 24 0.72 -13.14 -22.64
CA ALA A 24 1.45 -14.37 -22.96
C ALA A 24 2.68 -14.09 -23.86
N TYR A 25 2.54 -13.21 -24.84
CA TYR A 25 3.64 -12.82 -25.73
C TYR A 25 4.75 -12.06 -24.99
N ALA A 26 4.40 -11.08 -24.16
CA ALA A 26 5.33 -10.36 -23.32
C ALA A 26 6.01 -11.28 -22.30
N GLY A 27 5.24 -12.18 -21.68
CA GLY A 27 5.73 -13.19 -20.73
C GLY A 27 6.73 -14.15 -21.39
N ARG A 28 6.47 -14.61 -22.62
CA ARG A 28 7.43 -15.41 -23.37
C ARG A 28 8.75 -14.65 -23.60
N GLY A 29 8.66 -13.39 -24.05
CA GLY A 29 9.86 -12.57 -24.25
C GLY A 29 10.66 -12.31 -22.98
N LEU A 30 9.98 -12.13 -21.84
CA LEU A 30 10.61 -12.02 -20.52
C LEU A 30 11.28 -13.32 -20.07
N LEU A 31 10.66 -14.46 -20.34
CA LEU A 31 11.23 -15.77 -20.02
C LEU A 31 12.52 -16.01 -20.82
N GLU A 32 12.48 -15.74 -22.13
CA GLU A 32 13.65 -15.82 -23.02
C GLU A 32 14.76 -14.86 -22.53
N ALA A 33 14.41 -13.61 -22.21
CA ALA A 33 15.35 -12.62 -21.66
C ALA A 33 15.97 -13.07 -20.32
N SER A 34 15.19 -13.71 -19.45
CA SER A 34 15.68 -14.22 -18.17
C SER A 34 16.66 -15.38 -18.37
N GLN A 35 16.37 -16.27 -19.33
CA GLN A 35 17.27 -17.37 -19.70
C GLN A 35 18.60 -16.86 -20.28
N ASP A 36 18.54 -15.92 -21.21
CA ASP A 36 19.73 -15.28 -21.80
C ASP A 36 20.56 -14.52 -20.75
N GLY A 37 19.87 -13.89 -19.80
CA GLY A 37 20.47 -13.14 -18.70
C GLY A 37 21.19 -14.02 -17.66
N ALA A 38 20.81 -15.28 -17.48
CA ALA A 38 21.22 -16.15 -16.37
C ALA A 38 22.74 -16.35 -16.21
N HIS A 39 23.50 -16.15 -17.29
CA HIS A 39 24.96 -16.32 -17.34
C HIS A 39 25.73 -14.99 -17.34
N ARG A 40 25.04 -13.85 -17.34
CA ARG A 40 25.67 -12.52 -17.35
C ARG A 40 26.39 -12.25 -16.04
N LYS A 41 27.55 -11.59 -16.12
CA LYS A 41 28.34 -11.22 -14.94
C LYS A 41 27.56 -10.28 -14.01
N ALA A 42 26.80 -9.33 -14.58
CA ALA A 42 25.98 -8.37 -13.84
C ALA A 42 24.92 -9.04 -12.95
N PHE A 43 24.48 -10.27 -13.30
CA PHE A 43 23.41 -10.95 -12.58
C PHE A 43 23.93 -11.80 -11.42
N ARG A 44 25.26 -11.96 -11.26
CA ARG A 44 25.83 -12.92 -10.30
C ARG A 44 25.47 -12.65 -8.84
N GLU A 45 25.28 -11.38 -8.47
CA GLU A 45 24.98 -10.98 -7.09
C GLU A 45 23.49 -11.21 -6.76
N SER A 46 22.62 -10.91 -7.72
CA SER A 46 21.16 -10.93 -7.57
C SER A 46 20.48 -12.19 -8.11
N VAL A 47 21.21 -13.08 -8.81
CA VAL A 47 20.68 -14.35 -9.30
C VAL A 47 21.46 -15.51 -8.70
N ARG A 48 20.88 -16.14 -7.68
CA ARG A 48 21.52 -17.19 -6.87
C ARG A 48 20.97 -18.58 -7.19
N PRO A 49 21.68 -19.66 -6.82
CA PRO A 49 21.12 -21.01 -6.90
C PRO A 49 19.79 -21.06 -6.13
N GLY A 50 18.73 -21.49 -6.81
CA GLY A 50 17.41 -21.68 -6.22
C GLY A 50 17.26 -23.09 -5.66
N TRP A 51 16.05 -23.64 -5.72
CA TRP A 51 15.77 -24.98 -5.23
C TRP A 51 16.44 -26.07 -6.05
N GLU A 52 17.11 -27.02 -5.38
CA GLU A 52 17.82 -28.13 -6.02
C GLU A 52 16.91 -28.97 -6.94
N TYR A 53 15.63 -29.14 -6.58
CA TYR A 53 14.66 -29.90 -7.37
C TYR A 53 14.16 -29.18 -8.63
N ILE A 54 14.18 -27.84 -8.66
CA ILE A 54 13.89 -27.07 -9.87
C ILE A 54 15.14 -27.03 -10.76
N GLY A 55 16.33 -27.06 -10.15
CA GLY A 55 17.61 -27.01 -10.87
C GLY A 55 17.85 -25.68 -11.59
N ARG A 56 17.14 -24.61 -11.21
CA ARG A 56 17.27 -23.26 -11.78
C ARG A 56 17.77 -22.28 -10.74
N LYS A 57 18.41 -21.22 -11.23
CA LYS A 57 18.71 -20.04 -10.40
C LYS A 57 17.44 -19.22 -10.18
N MET A 58 17.48 -18.37 -9.16
CA MET A 58 16.36 -17.53 -8.74
C MET A 58 16.80 -16.08 -8.62
N ASP A 59 15.92 -15.15 -9.01
CA ASP A 59 16.06 -13.72 -8.71
C ASP A 59 15.87 -13.47 -7.21
N VAL A 60 16.91 -12.92 -6.57
CA VAL A 60 16.97 -12.58 -5.15
C VAL A 60 17.35 -11.11 -4.96
N ALA A 61 17.12 -10.26 -5.97
CA ALA A 61 17.43 -8.84 -5.88
C ALA A 61 16.67 -8.13 -4.74
N ASP A 62 15.48 -8.63 -4.37
CA ASP A 62 14.71 -8.10 -3.25
C ASP A 62 15.08 -8.80 -1.93
N PHE A 63 15.97 -8.17 -1.18
CA PHE A 63 16.41 -8.68 0.12
C PHE A 63 15.28 -8.73 1.17
N GLU A 64 14.28 -7.84 1.08
CA GLU A 64 13.14 -7.85 2.01
C GLU A 64 12.25 -9.06 1.76
N TRP A 65 12.05 -9.45 0.50
CA TRP A 65 11.26 -10.63 0.17
C TRP A 65 11.95 -11.94 0.55
N VAL A 66 13.27 -11.98 0.42
CA VAL A 66 14.09 -13.13 0.81
C VAL A 66 13.91 -13.49 2.29
N MET A 67 13.41 -12.59 3.14
CA MET A 67 13.12 -12.84 4.56
C MET A 67 12.19 -14.04 4.81
N TRP A 68 11.29 -14.36 3.86
CA TRP A 68 10.39 -15.52 3.95
C TRP A 68 11.14 -16.86 3.87
N PHE A 69 12.36 -16.85 3.34
CA PHE A 69 13.17 -18.03 3.08
C PHE A 69 14.46 -18.08 3.90
N THR A 70 14.74 -17.07 4.73
CA THR A 70 15.87 -17.05 5.67
C THR A 70 15.44 -17.39 7.09
N SER A 71 16.41 -17.43 8.02
CA SER A 71 16.16 -17.58 9.45
C SER A 71 15.25 -16.49 10.03
N PHE A 72 15.12 -15.34 9.34
CA PHE A 72 14.25 -14.24 9.77
C PHE A 72 12.76 -14.64 9.79
N ARG A 73 12.33 -15.53 8.90
CA ARG A 73 10.98 -16.13 8.94
C ARG A 73 10.65 -16.69 10.33
N ASN A 74 11.61 -17.34 10.99
CA ASN A 74 11.38 -17.92 12.31
C ASN A 74 11.12 -16.84 13.37
N ILE A 75 11.75 -15.66 13.24
CA ILE A 75 11.50 -14.50 14.10
C ILE A 75 10.09 -13.96 13.86
N ILE A 76 9.67 -13.81 12.60
CA ILE A 76 8.31 -13.37 12.24
C ILE A 76 7.28 -14.33 12.83
N ILE A 77 7.44 -15.65 12.58
CA ILE A 77 6.53 -16.67 13.09
C ILE A 77 6.49 -16.63 14.62
N PHE A 78 7.65 -16.58 15.28
CA PHE A 78 7.73 -16.53 16.74
C PHE A 78 7.03 -15.29 17.32
N ALA A 79 7.30 -14.10 16.78
CA ALA A 79 6.73 -12.85 17.26
C ALA A 79 5.21 -12.79 17.04
N LEU A 80 4.73 -13.15 15.84
CA LEU A 80 3.30 -13.07 15.54
C LEU A 80 2.49 -14.20 16.20
N SER A 81 2.98 -15.44 16.18
CA SER A 81 2.30 -16.54 16.88
C SER A 81 2.35 -16.38 18.39
N GLY A 82 3.48 -15.91 18.93
CA GLY A 82 3.62 -15.59 20.33
C GLY A 82 2.67 -14.49 20.77
N HIS A 83 2.48 -13.43 19.95
CA HIS A 83 1.48 -12.39 20.21
C HIS A 83 0.07 -12.99 20.32
N VAL A 84 -0.35 -13.80 19.33
CA VAL A 84 -1.68 -14.42 19.33
C VAL A 84 -1.88 -15.34 20.53
N LEU A 85 -0.89 -16.19 20.83
CA LEU A 85 -0.98 -17.14 21.95
C LEU A 85 -1.00 -16.40 23.29
N PHE A 86 -0.09 -15.44 23.49
CA PHE A 86 -0.03 -14.62 24.70
C PHE A 86 -1.33 -13.85 24.90
N ALA A 87 -1.81 -13.17 23.86
CA ALA A 87 -3.07 -12.46 23.91
C ALA A 87 -4.24 -13.37 24.24
N LYS A 88 -4.35 -14.56 23.62
CA LYS A 88 -5.46 -15.48 23.89
C LYS A 88 -5.41 -16.03 25.32
N LEU A 89 -4.25 -16.49 25.78
CA LEU A 89 -4.07 -17.00 27.15
C LEU A 89 -4.41 -15.93 28.19
N CYS A 90 -3.91 -14.70 28.01
CA CYS A 90 -4.18 -13.61 28.94
C CYS A 90 -5.63 -13.14 28.88
N THR A 91 -6.26 -13.11 27.69
CA THR A 91 -7.67 -12.73 27.54
C THR A 91 -8.61 -13.76 28.19
N MET A 92 -8.23 -15.05 28.20
CA MET A 92 -8.98 -16.08 28.95
C MET A 92 -8.96 -15.86 30.46
N VAL A 93 -7.89 -15.24 31.00
CA VAL A 93 -7.72 -15.00 32.45
C VAL A 93 -8.27 -13.63 32.86
N ALA A 94 -7.98 -12.59 32.08
CA ALA A 94 -8.30 -11.20 32.38
C ALA A 94 -8.71 -10.45 31.10
N PRO A 95 -9.94 -10.66 30.58
CA PRO A 95 -10.40 -10.05 29.34
C PRO A 95 -10.41 -8.51 29.41
N GLN A 96 -10.62 -7.94 30.61
CA GLN A 96 -10.50 -6.51 30.93
C GLN A 96 -9.17 -5.88 30.46
N LEU A 97 -8.07 -6.63 30.52
CA LEU A 97 -6.71 -6.13 30.34
C LEU A 97 -6.16 -6.41 28.93
N ARG A 98 -7.01 -6.90 28.02
CA ARG A 98 -6.63 -7.33 26.67
C ARG A 98 -5.75 -6.32 25.92
N SER A 99 -6.13 -5.05 25.90
CA SER A 99 -5.36 -4.00 25.21
C SER A 99 -3.99 -3.75 25.83
N TRP A 100 -3.85 -3.92 27.15
CA TRP A 100 -2.55 -3.90 27.83
C TRP A 100 -1.71 -5.12 27.48
N MET A 101 -2.32 -6.30 27.32
CA MET A 101 -1.58 -7.51 26.94
C MET A 101 -0.95 -7.36 25.55
N TYR A 102 -1.69 -6.77 24.60
CA TYR A 102 -1.14 -6.41 23.30
C TYR A 102 0.06 -5.47 23.40
N ALA A 103 -0.09 -4.41 24.19
CA ALA A 103 0.96 -3.41 24.37
C ALA A 103 2.23 -4.01 25.01
N VAL A 104 2.05 -4.80 26.09
CA VAL A 104 3.16 -5.44 26.81
C VAL A 104 3.90 -6.40 25.90
N TYR A 105 3.19 -7.24 25.14
CA TYR A 105 3.83 -8.14 24.21
C TYR A 105 4.59 -7.38 23.11
N GLY A 106 4.01 -6.31 22.56
CA GLY A 106 4.68 -5.47 21.57
C GLY A 106 5.93 -4.79 22.12
N VAL A 107 5.89 -4.27 23.36
CA VAL A 107 7.09 -3.72 24.02
C VAL A 107 8.16 -4.80 24.19
N LEU A 108 7.81 -5.99 24.65
CA LEU A 108 8.75 -7.11 24.79
C LEU A 108 9.36 -7.52 23.44
N ALA A 109 8.54 -7.58 22.39
CA ALA A 109 9.01 -7.87 21.04
C ALA A 109 9.99 -6.80 20.53
N VAL A 110 9.68 -5.51 20.73
CA VAL A 110 10.56 -4.39 20.34
C VAL A 110 11.88 -4.43 21.11
N VAL A 111 11.86 -4.68 22.41
CA VAL A 111 13.09 -4.82 23.22
C VAL A 111 13.90 -6.03 22.75
N GLY A 112 13.23 -7.15 22.47
CA GLY A 112 13.88 -8.38 22.03
C GLY A 112 14.51 -8.28 20.63
N THR A 113 13.93 -7.49 19.72
CA THR A 113 14.45 -7.35 18.35
C THR A 113 15.35 -6.13 18.16
N MET A 114 14.96 -4.96 18.68
CA MET A 114 15.64 -3.68 18.41
C MET A 114 16.44 -3.16 19.62
N GLY A 115 16.16 -3.66 20.82
CA GLY A 115 16.86 -3.29 22.04
C GLY A 115 16.16 -2.21 22.87
N PRO A 116 16.61 -2.01 24.13
CA PRO A 116 15.99 -1.10 25.08
C PRO A 116 16.19 0.38 24.74
N TRP A 117 17.31 0.76 24.11
CA TRP A 117 17.57 2.16 23.76
C TRP A 117 16.66 2.64 22.64
N TYR A 118 16.41 1.80 21.64
CA TYR A 118 15.41 2.05 20.62
C TYR A 118 14.01 2.21 21.23
N LEU A 119 13.62 1.37 22.19
CA LEU A 119 12.36 1.54 22.91
C LEU A 119 12.28 2.91 23.61
N LEU A 120 13.34 3.32 24.33
CA LEU A 120 13.37 4.60 25.03
C LEU A 120 13.25 5.78 24.07
N LEU A 121 13.89 5.70 22.90
CA LEU A 121 13.74 6.70 21.83
C LEU A 121 12.26 6.84 21.44
N LEU A 122 11.58 5.73 21.11
CA LEU A 122 10.17 5.76 20.72
C LEU A 122 9.24 6.22 21.84
N LEU A 123 9.52 5.85 23.09
CA LEU A 123 8.79 6.35 24.26
C LEU A 123 8.95 7.86 24.42
N GLY A 124 10.14 8.41 24.15
CA GLY A 124 10.39 9.85 24.12
C GLY A 124 9.48 10.56 23.13
N HIS A 125 9.35 10.03 21.91
CA HIS A 125 8.42 10.57 20.90
C HIS A 125 6.96 10.43 21.30
N CYS A 126 6.56 9.31 21.92
CA CYS A 126 5.20 9.13 22.45
C CYS A 126 4.87 10.17 23.52
N VAL A 127 5.76 10.35 24.50
CA VAL A 127 5.58 11.33 25.59
C VAL A 127 5.57 12.75 25.04
N GLY A 128 6.47 13.09 24.12
CA GLY A 128 6.52 14.42 23.50
C GLY A 128 5.22 14.77 22.79
N LEU A 129 4.70 13.88 21.95
CA LEU A 129 3.45 14.10 21.21
C LEU A 129 2.22 14.07 22.13
N TYR A 130 2.24 13.26 23.19
CA TYR A 130 1.22 13.31 24.24
C TYR A 130 1.20 14.68 24.92
N VAL A 131 2.35 15.21 25.35
CA VAL A 131 2.45 16.54 25.98
C VAL A 131 2.02 17.64 25.03
N ALA A 132 2.41 17.58 23.75
CA ALA A 132 1.95 18.53 22.73
C ALA A 132 0.41 18.51 22.59
N SER A 133 -0.20 17.32 22.65
CA SER A 133 -1.67 17.18 22.55
C SER A 133 -2.44 17.85 23.71
N LEU A 134 -1.83 17.94 24.90
CA LEU A 134 -2.44 18.60 26.06
C LEU A 134 -2.62 20.12 25.86
N LEU A 135 -1.88 20.72 24.93
CA LEU A 135 -2.00 22.13 24.59
C LEU A 135 -3.23 22.43 23.72
N GLY A 136 -3.88 21.40 23.17
CA GLY A 136 -5.11 21.54 22.38
C GLY A 136 -4.93 22.25 21.03
N GLN A 137 -3.69 22.42 20.57
CA GLN A 137 -3.37 23.12 19.31
C GLN A 137 -3.06 22.09 18.19
N PRO A 138 -3.96 21.87 17.21
CA PRO A 138 -3.77 20.84 16.20
C PRO A 138 -2.56 21.11 15.29
N TRP A 139 -2.30 22.38 14.93
CA TRP A 139 -1.14 22.76 14.12
C TRP A 139 0.19 22.49 14.83
N LEU A 140 0.24 22.67 16.14
CA LEU A 140 1.42 22.34 16.94
C LEU A 140 1.65 20.82 16.96
N CYS A 141 0.59 20.03 17.11
CA CYS A 141 0.67 18.57 17.09
C CYS A 141 1.14 18.05 15.74
N LEU A 142 0.59 18.59 14.64
CA LEU A 142 1.01 18.25 13.28
C LEU A 142 2.46 18.67 13.04
N GLY A 143 2.83 19.91 13.38
CA GLY A 143 4.19 20.42 13.21
C GLY A 143 5.23 19.62 14.00
N PHE A 144 4.93 19.28 15.26
CA PHE A 144 5.81 18.44 16.07
C PHE A 144 5.88 17.00 15.54
N GLY A 145 4.76 16.45 15.06
CA GLY A 145 4.71 15.16 14.36
C GLY A 145 5.59 15.14 13.10
N LEU A 146 5.54 16.19 12.28
CA LEU A 146 6.38 16.32 11.09
C LEU A 146 7.86 16.51 11.44
N ALA A 147 8.19 17.30 12.46
CA ALA A 147 9.55 17.44 12.96
C ALA A 147 10.10 16.11 13.51
N SER A 148 9.25 15.35 14.19
CA SER A 148 9.56 14.01 14.67
C SER A 148 9.73 13.01 13.51
N LEU A 149 8.96 13.12 12.43
CA LEU A 149 9.13 12.25 11.26
C LEU A 149 10.42 12.60 10.52
N ALA A 150 10.70 13.90 10.40
CA ALA A 150 11.92 14.44 9.84
C ALA A 150 13.17 13.92 10.56
N SER A 151 13.16 13.84 11.91
CA SER A 151 14.31 13.29 12.63
C SER A 151 14.62 11.85 12.24
N PHE A 152 13.61 11.03 11.93
CA PHE A 152 13.78 9.63 11.49
C PHE A 152 14.04 9.44 10.00
N LYS A 153 14.03 10.51 9.20
CA LYS A 153 14.08 10.43 7.73
C LYS A 153 15.18 11.28 7.11
N MET A 154 15.84 12.13 7.89
CA MET A 154 16.88 13.03 7.38
C MET A 154 18.16 12.98 8.22
N ASP A 155 19.29 13.10 7.53
CA ASP A 155 20.61 13.24 8.16
C ASP A 155 20.81 14.64 8.77
N PRO A 156 21.62 14.75 9.85
CA PRO A 156 22.39 13.67 10.50
C PRO A 156 21.60 12.87 11.54
N LEU A 157 20.35 13.26 11.82
CA LEU A 157 19.56 12.71 12.94
C LEU A 157 19.22 11.23 12.74
N ILE A 158 18.94 10.80 11.52
CA ILE A 158 18.63 9.40 11.22
C ILE A 158 19.83 8.49 11.55
N SER A 159 21.02 8.85 11.09
CA SER A 159 22.27 8.12 11.34
C SER A 159 22.63 8.06 12.83
N TRP A 160 22.33 9.13 13.57
CA TRP A 160 22.52 9.14 15.02
C TRP A 160 21.50 8.23 15.74
N GLN A 161 20.23 8.26 15.32
CA GLN A 161 19.16 7.49 15.96
C GLN A 161 19.22 5.99 15.64
N SER A 162 19.65 5.60 14.45
CA SER A 162 19.81 4.19 14.09
C SER A 162 20.86 3.50 14.98
N GLY A 163 21.84 4.25 15.50
CA GLY A 163 22.83 3.78 16.47
C GLY A 163 22.26 3.33 17.82
N PHE A 164 20.99 3.64 18.15
CA PHE A 164 20.32 3.11 19.34
C PHE A 164 19.79 1.68 19.17
N VAL A 165 19.81 1.13 17.96
CA VAL A 165 19.39 -0.24 17.71
C VAL A 165 20.55 -1.19 18.03
N THR A 166 20.33 -2.16 18.91
CA THR A 166 21.40 -3.06 19.39
C THR A 166 21.56 -4.34 18.58
N GLY A 167 20.58 -4.68 17.73
CA GLY A 167 20.65 -5.85 16.85
C GLY A 167 21.68 -5.65 15.72
N THR A 168 22.10 -6.75 15.10
CA THR A 168 22.91 -6.76 13.86
C THR A 168 22.36 -7.83 12.92
N PHE A 169 21.25 -7.54 12.24
CA PHE A 169 20.63 -8.45 11.28
C PHE A 169 20.20 -7.69 10.02
N ASP A 170 20.13 -8.38 8.88
CA ASP A 170 19.99 -7.74 7.56
C ASP A 170 18.73 -6.86 7.39
N LEU A 171 17.66 -7.14 8.13
CA LEU A 171 16.39 -6.37 8.10
C LEU A 171 16.31 -5.25 9.15
N GLN A 172 17.37 -4.99 9.90
CA GLN A 172 17.35 -4.02 10.99
C GLN A 172 16.94 -2.62 10.53
N ASP A 173 17.51 -2.15 9.42
CA ASP A 173 17.20 -0.82 8.88
C ASP A 173 15.74 -0.73 8.44
N VAL A 174 15.22 -1.80 7.82
CA VAL A 174 13.80 -1.89 7.41
C VAL A 174 12.89 -1.79 8.63
N LEU A 175 13.17 -2.56 9.68
CA LEU A 175 12.40 -2.51 10.94
C LEU A 175 12.53 -1.15 11.63
N PHE A 176 13.70 -0.51 11.56
CA PHE A 176 13.92 0.82 12.14
C PHE A 176 13.11 1.88 11.41
N HIS A 177 13.15 1.91 10.08
CA HIS A 177 12.38 2.86 9.28
C HIS A 177 10.87 2.65 9.44
N GLY A 178 10.41 1.40 9.38
CA GLY A 178 9.01 1.05 9.57
C GLY A 178 8.52 1.36 10.99
N GLY A 179 9.20 0.81 12.00
CA GLY A 179 8.84 0.97 13.42
C GLY A 179 8.83 2.43 13.87
N SER A 180 9.84 3.21 13.49
CA SER A 180 9.95 4.62 13.88
C SER A 180 8.95 5.47 13.11
N GLY A 181 8.85 5.28 11.78
CA GLY A 181 7.90 6.00 10.95
C GLY A 181 6.46 5.79 11.42
N PHE A 182 6.00 4.54 11.50
CA PHE A 182 4.63 4.23 11.91
C PHE A 182 4.36 4.68 13.35
N THR A 183 5.36 4.68 14.23
CA THR A 183 5.23 5.27 15.57
C THR A 183 4.88 6.75 15.49
N VAL A 184 5.63 7.55 14.73
CA VAL A 184 5.35 8.99 14.61
C VAL A 184 3.98 9.27 14.01
N LEU A 185 3.57 8.54 12.98
CA LEU A 185 2.24 8.71 12.38
C LEU A 185 1.12 8.35 13.37
N ARG A 186 1.28 7.29 14.16
CA ARG A 186 0.33 6.89 15.22
C ARG A 186 0.28 7.94 16.33
N CYS A 187 1.43 8.39 16.84
CA CYS A 187 1.48 9.44 17.86
C CYS A 187 0.85 10.75 17.37
N THR A 188 1.06 11.11 16.11
CA THR A 188 0.46 12.31 15.49
C THR A 188 -1.05 12.15 15.33
N SER A 189 -1.52 10.98 14.89
CA SER A 189 -2.95 10.65 14.82
C SER A 189 -3.61 10.79 16.20
N PHE A 190 -3.00 10.21 17.25
CA PHE A 190 -3.48 10.37 18.62
C PHE A 190 -3.57 11.84 19.04
N ALA A 191 -2.51 12.62 18.81
CA ALA A 191 -2.46 14.02 19.24
C ALA A 191 -3.53 14.88 18.54
N LEU A 192 -3.76 14.65 17.24
CA LEU A 192 -4.81 15.34 16.48
C LEU A 192 -6.22 14.94 16.94
N GLU A 193 -6.47 13.68 17.29
CA GLU A 193 -7.74 13.23 17.85
C GLU A 193 -8.02 13.83 19.23
N CYS A 194 -6.99 13.99 20.08
CA CYS A 194 -7.12 14.71 21.35
C CYS A 194 -7.56 16.15 21.13
N CYS A 195 -6.99 16.85 20.14
CA CYS A 195 -7.36 18.23 19.83
C CYS A 195 -8.77 18.34 19.21
N ALA A 196 -9.16 17.39 18.36
CA ALA A 196 -10.47 17.39 17.71
C ALA A 196 -11.62 17.05 18.65
N HIS A 197 -11.35 16.31 19.73
CA HIS A 197 -12.36 15.85 20.68
C HIS A 197 -11.98 16.18 22.14
N PRO A 198 -11.96 17.47 22.52
CA PRO A 198 -11.54 17.90 23.86
C PRO A 198 -12.40 17.32 25.00
N ASP A 199 -13.65 16.95 24.71
CA ASP A 199 -14.55 16.30 25.67
C ASP A 199 -14.13 14.85 26.01
N ARG A 200 -13.31 14.23 25.16
CA ARG A 200 -12.80 12.86 25.35
C ARG A 200 -11.41 12.93 25.97
N ARG A 201 -11.29 12.52 27.23
CA ARG A 201 -9.99 12.45 27.91
C ARG A 201 -9.26 11.17 27.52
N TYR A 202 -8.35 11.28 26.55
CA TYR A 202 -7.43 10.20 26.20
C TYR A 202 -6.16 10.26 27.07
N SER A 203 -5.68 9.12 27.53
CA SER A 203 -4.52 9.02 28.43
C SER A 203 -3.25 8.62 27.67
N LEU A 204 -2.07 8.86 28.27
CA LEU A 204 -0.80 8.33 27.76
C LEU A 204 -0.84 6.80 27.62
N ALA A 205 -1.56 6.10 28.51
CA ALA A 205 -1.74 4.67 28.42
C ALA A 205 -2.47 4.24 27.12
N ASP A 206 -3.44 5.04 26.64
CA ASP A 206 -4.14 4.76 25.40
C ASP A 206 -3.22 4.91 24.18
N LEU A 207 -2.34 5.92 24.21
CA LEU A 207 -1.29 6.09 23.20
C LEU A 207 -0.31 4.92 23.21
N LEU A 208 0.15 4.46 24.38
CA LEU A 208 1.08 3.33 24.47
C LEU A 208 0.46 2.04 23.96
N LYS A 209 -0.81 1.75 24.27
CA LYS A 209 -1.52 0.57 23.74
C LYS A 209 -1.66 0.61 22.22
N TYR A 210 -1.95 1.79 21.69
CA TYR A 210 -2.07 2.01 20.26
C TYR A 210 -0.73 1.88 19.54
N ASN A 211 0.33 2.49 20.08
CA ASN A 211 1.64 2.47 19.46
C ASN A 211 2.32 1.11 19.55
N PHE A 212 2.22 0.40 20.67
CA PHE A 212 2.88 -0.90 20.85
C PHE A 212 2.00 -2.09 20.45
N TYR A 213 0.98 -1.86 19.64
CA TYR A 213 0.26 -2.95 18.99
C TYR A 213 1.16 -3.60 17.91
N LEU A 214 1.72 -4.78 18.24
CA LEU A 214 2.77 -5.43 17.45
C LEU A 214 2.42 -5.64 15.97
N PRO A 215 1.21 -6.11 15.59
CA PRO A 215 0.90 -6.39 14.19
C PRO A 215 1.09 -5.19 13.26
N PHE A 216 0.82 -3.96 13.73
CA PHE A 216 1.01 -2.74 12.93
C PHE A 216 2.25 -1.94 13.35
N PHE A 217 3.16 -2.54 14.10
CA PHE A 217 4.33 -1.83 14.62
C PHE A 217 5.41 -1.64 13.55
N PHE A 218 5.93 -2.75 13.00
CA PHE A 218 7.07 -2.72 12.07
C PHE A 218 6.64 -2.56 10.61
N PHE A 219 5.62 -3.30 10.22
CA PHE A 219 5.06 -3.29 8.87
C PHE A 219 3.60 -2.83 9.01
N GLY A 220 3.20 -1.88 8.18
CA GLY A 220 1.84 -1.33 8.17
C GLY A 220 0.77 -2.39 7.89
N PRO A 221 -0.50 -2.00 7.72
CA PRO A 221 -0.96 -0.63 7.48
C PRO A 221 -1.20 0.15 8.78
N ILE A 222 -1.09 1.48 8.72
CA ILE A 222 -1.51 2.34 9.84
C ILE A 222 -3.04 2.38 9.93
N MET A 223 -3.56 2.06 11.11
CA MET A 223 -4.96 2.31 11.46
C MET A 223 -5.03 3.58 12.30
N THR A 224 -5.90 4.53 11.98
CA THR A 224 -6.04 5.80 12.73
C THR A 224 -6.49 5.57 14.18
N PHE A 225 -6.13 6.50 15.08
CA PHE A 225 -6.35 6.33 16.52
C PHE A 225 -7.82 6.18 16.89
N ASP A 226 -8.74 6.90 16.23
CA ASP A 226 -10.18 6.79 16.47
C ASP A 226 -10.71 5.38 16.18
N ARG A 227 -10.27 4.76 15.07
CA ARG A 227 -10.65 3.39 14.70
C ARG A 227 -10.07 2.39 15.69
N PHE A 228 -8.78 2.52 16.04
CA PHE A 228 -8.15 1.67 17.04
C PHE A 228 -8.83 1.81 18.40
N HIS A 229 -9.08 3.04 18.85
CA HIS A 229 -9.71 3.32 20.13
C HIS A 229 -11.14 2.78 20.19
N ALA A 230 -11.92 2.94 19.11
CA ALA A 230 -13.28 2.40 19.05
C ALA A 230 -13.35 0.87 19.11
N GLN A 231 -12.37 0.17 18.54
CA GLN A 231 -12.38 -1.30 18.46
C GLN A 231 -11.63 -1.99 19.62
N ALA A 232 -10.49 -1.43 20.03
CA ALA A 232 -9.57 -2.06 20.99
C ALA A 232 -9.66 -1.47 22.41
N LEU A 233 -10.14 -0.23 22.56
CA LEU A 233 -10.12 0.50 23.84
C LEU A 233 -11.52 0.82 24.38
N ARG A 234 -12.52 1.00 23.52
CA ARG A 234 -13.93 1.19 23.92
C ARG A 234 -14.62 -0.15 24.11
N ILE A 235 -14.91 -0.46 25.36
CA ILE A 235 -16.00 -1.38 25.73
C ILE A 235 -17.32 -0.64 25.45
N PRO A 236 -18.38 -1.27 24.89
CA PRO A 236 -19.67 -0.63 24.73
C PRO A 236 -20.26 -0.30 26.11
N GLN A 237 -20.05 0.94 26.57
CA GLN A 237 -20.85 1.52 27.63
C GLN A 237 -22.12 2.08 26.98
N THR A 238 -23.08 1.20 26.71
CA THR A 238 -24.46 1.65 26.48
C THR A 238 -25.01 2.16 27.81
N LEU A 239 -25.47 3.41 27.77
CA LEU A 239 -26.19 4.17 28.79
C LEU A 239 -26.97 3.30 29.80
N GLY A 240 -26.63 3.41 31.09
CA GLY A 240 -27.63 3.37 32.16
C GLY A 240 -28.16 2.03 32.67
N MET A 241 -27.40 0.93 32.65
CA MET A 241 -27.79 -0.31 33.37
C MET A 241 -26.75 -0.72 34.43
N PRO A 242 -27.19 -1.16 35.63
CA PRO A 242 -26.28 -1.48 36.72
C PRO A 242 -25.52 -2.77 36.45
N LEU A 243 -24.21 -2.69 36.68
CA LEU A 243 -23.23 -3.71 37.04
C LEU A 243 -23.69 -5.18 37.05
N GLN A 244 -24.06 -5.75 35.90
CA GLN A 244 -24.08 -7.20 35.63
C GLN A 244 -24.43 -7.44 34.15
N VAL A 245 -23.55 -7.02 33.24
CA VAL A 245 -23.62 -7.48 31.85
C VAL A 245 -22.27 -8.12 31.52
N SER A 246 -22.39 -9.38 31.15
CA SER A 246 -21.30 -10.31 30.90
C SER A 246 -20.19 -9.68 30.05
N GLN A 247 -18.96 -9.97 30.44
CA GLN A 247 -17.72 -9.67 29.73
C GLN A 247 -17.65 -10.48 28.43
N VAL A 248 -18.54 -10.21 27.49
CA VAL A 248 -18.62 -11.02 26.28
C VAL A 248 -17.44 -10.63 25.39
N GLU A 249 -16.47 -11.54 25.24
CA GLU A 249 -15.50 -11.48 24.13
C GLU A 249 -16.28 -11.13 22.86
N PRO A 250 -15.82 -10.19 22.02
CA PRO A 250 -16.52 -9.86 20.79
C PRO A 250 -16.80 -11.14 20.01
N VAL A 251 -18.09 -11.48 19.87
CA VAL A 251 -18.51 -12.71 19.21
C VAL A 251 -18.07 -12.61 17.76
N ARG A 252 -17.21 -13.54 17.36
CA ARG A 252 -16.70 -13.60 15.99
C ARG A 252 -17.87 -13.93 15.04
N PRO A 253 -18.16 -13.09 14.02
CA PRO A 253 -19.11 -13.43 12.97
C PRO A 253 -18.92 -14.85 12.42
N GLU A 254 -20.03 -15.52 12.13
CA GLU A 254 -20.00 -16.85 11.52
C GLU A 254 -19.20 -16.81 10.20
N GLY A 255 -18.31 -17.78 10.03
CA GLY A 255 -17.45 -17.87 8.85
C GLY A 255 -16.20 -16.98 8.89
N GLU A 256 -16.05 -16.02 9.81
CA GLU A 256 -14.85 -15.15 9.83
C GLU A 256 -13.56 -15.96 10.07
N LEU A 257 -13.60 -17.00 10.91
CA LEU A 257 -12.43 -17.87 11.11
C LEU A 257 -12.02 -18.61 9.83
N TRP A 258 -12.98 -18.99 8.99
CA TRP A 258 -12.68 -19.54 7.68
C TRP A 258 -12.00 -18.49 6.79
N HIS A 259 -12.49 -17.25 6.79
CA HIS A 259 -11.88 -16.15 6.02
C HIS A 259 -10.45 -15.87 6.49
N ILE A 260 -10.19 -15.87 7.80
CA ILE A 260 -8.84 -15.70 8.37
C ILE A 260 -7.92 -16.84 7.91
N ARG A 261 -8.39 -18.10 7.97
CA ARG A 261 -7.61 -19.26 7.52
C ARG A 261 -7.36 -19.23 6.01
N ALA A 262 -8.38 -18.86 5.23
CA ALA A 262 -8.27 -18.72 3.78
C ALA A 262 -7.28 -17.62 3.41
N GLN A 263 -7.31 -16.48 4.10
CA GLN A 263 -6.35 -15.38 3.90
C GLN A 263 -4.92 -15.81 4.27
N ALA A 264 -4.74 -16.50 5.40
CA ALA A 264 -3.43 -17.03 5.80
C ALA A 264 -2.88 -18.01 4.75
N GLY A 265 -3.72 -18.93 4.29
CA GLY A 265 -3.39 -19.87 3.23
C GLY A 265 -3.06 -19.16 1.91
N LEU A 266 -3.83 -18.14 1.53
CA LEU A 266 -3.58 -17.33 0.35
C LEU A 266 -2.23 -16.61 0.43
N SER A 267 -1.87 -16.04 1.59
CA SER A 267 -0.56 -15.44 1.80
C SER A 267 0.57 -16.45 1.59
N VAL A 268 0.47 -17.65 2.16
CA VAL A 268 1.48 -18.71 1.97
C VAL A 268 1.57 -19.16 0.52
N VAL A 269 0.43 -19.41 -0.14
CA VAL A 269 0.40 -19.80 -1.55
C VAL A 269 1.00 -18.71 -2.44
N THR A 270 0.72 -17.44 -2.14
CA THR A 270 1.27 -16.30 -2.88
C THR A 270 2.78 -16.21 -2.70
N VAL A 271 3.28 -16.36 -1.47
CA VAL A 271 4.73 -16.38 -1.20
C VAL A 271 5.43 -17.46 -2.02
N MET A 272 4.89 -18.68 -2.02
CA MET A 272 5.43 -19.79 -2.80
C MET A 272 5.32 -19.56 -4.31
N ALA A 273 4.21 -18.99 -4.79
CA ALA A 273 4.00 -18.71 -6.21
C ALA A 273 4.98 -17.66 -6.73
N VAL A 274 5.25 -16.60 -5.96
CA VAL A 274 6.24 -15.57 -6.32
C VAL A 274 7.65 -16.15 -6.30
N ASP A 275 7.98 -16.99 -5.33
CA ASP A 275 9.28 -17.66 -5.27
C ASP A 275 9.51 -18.55 -6.49
N ILE A 276 8.52 -19.36 -6.86
CA ILE A 276 8.54 -20.14 -8.12
C ILE A 276 8.68 -19.19 -9.32
N PHE A 277 7.92 -18.09 -9.37
CA PHE A 277 8.00 -17.11 -10.45
C PHE A 277 9.42 -16.56 -10.64
N PHE A 278 10.14 -16.27 -9.55
CA PHE A 278 11.52 -15.79 -9.60
C PHE A 278 12.56 -16.82 -10.09
N HIS A 279 12.23 -18.11 -10.14
CA HIS A 279 13.08 -19.11 -10.82
C HIS A 279 13.01 -19.02 -12.35
N PHE A 280 12.00 -18.32 -12.88
CA PHE A 280 11.76 -18.20 -14.33
C PHE A 280 11.90 -16.77 -14.84
N PHE A 281 11.57 -15.78 -14.02
CA PHE A 281 11.47 -14.39 -14.41
C PHE A 281 12.38 -13.51 -13.55
N TYR A 282 13.46 -13.00 -14.13
CA TYR A 282 14.44 -12.16 -13.44
C TYR A 282 14.08 -10.67 -13.51
N ILE A 283 12.83 -10.35 -13.16
CA ILE A 283 12.24 -9.02 -13.40
C ILE A 283 12.87 -7.91 -12.57
N LEU A 284 13.51 -8.25 -11.45
CA LEU A 284 14.16 -7.28 -10.56
C LEU A 284 15.64 -7.15 -10.89
N THR A 285 16.26 -8.22 -11.37
CA THR A 285 17.66 -8.19 -11.78
C THR A 285 17.87 -7.52 -13.15
N ILE A 286 17.01 -7.80 -14.15
CA ILE A 286 17.19 -7.29 -15.52
C ILE A 286 17.35 -5.75 -15.60
N PRO A 287 16.55 -4.94 -14.88
CA PRO A 287 16.68 -3.48 -14.90
C PRO A 287 18.08 -2.96 -14.48
N SER A 288 18.83 -3.72 -13.68
CA SER A 288 20.18 -3.32 -13.23
C SER A 288 21.24 -3.39 -14.33
N ASP A 289 21.01 -4.12 -15.43
CA ASP A 289 21.88 -4.13 -16.61
C ASP A 289 21.19 -3.41 -17.79
N LEU A 290 21.26 -2.07 -17.79
CA LEU A 290 20.66 -1.22 -18.83
C LEU A 290 21.14 -1.56 -20.24
N LYS A 291 22.37 -2.08 -20.40
CA LYS A 291 22.90 -2.51 -21.71
C LYS A 291 22.18 -3.76 -22.22
N PHE A 292 21.75 -4.63 -21.31
CA PHE A 292 20.92 -5.78 -21.64
C PHE A 292 19.46 -5.38 -21.83
N ALA A 293 18.90 -4.60 -20.90
CA ALA A 293 17.51 -4.12 -20.96
C ALA A 293 17.22 -3.36 -22.26
N SER A 294 18.17 -2.55 -22.74
CA SER A 294 18.02 -1.79 -23.99
C SER A 294 17.98 -2.65 -25.25
N ARG A 295 18.33 -3.95 -25.18
CA ARG A 295 18.28 -4.89 -26.31
C ARG A 295 17.03 -5.76 -26.31
N LEU A 296 16.20 -5.67 -25.27
CA LEU A 296 14.98 -6.46 -25.18
C LEU A 296 14.00 -6.08 -26.31
N PRO A 297 13.18 -7.02 -26.78
CA PRO A 297 12.01 -6.69 -27.59
C PRO A 297 11.10 -5.72 -26.83
N ASP A 298 10.42 -4.82 -27.54
CA ASP A 298 9.54 -3.81 -26.93
C ASP A 298 8.44 -4.44 -26.05
N SER A 299 7.89 -5.58 -26.47
CA SER A 299 6.88 -6.32 -25.70
C SER A 299 7.44 -6.88 -24.38
N ALA A 300 8.68 -7.37 -24.38
CA ALA A 300 9.34 -7.85 -23.17
C ALA A 300 9.71 -6.68 -22.24
N LEU A 301 10.13 -5.53 -22.80
CA LEU A 301 10.42 -4.32 -22.03
C LEU A 301 9.15 -3.74 -21.38
N ALA A 302 8.04 -3.70 -22.12
CA ALA A 302 6.73 -3.32 -21.60
C ALA A 302 6.26 -4.30 -20.51
N GLY A 303 6.41 -5.60 -20.74
CA GLY A 303 6.14 -6.64 -19.75
C GLY A 303 7.00 -6.50 -18.50
N LEU A 304 8.28 -6.14 -18.64
CA LEU A 304 9.21 -5.93 -17.54
C LEU A 304 8.77 -4.77 -16.66
N ALA A 305 8.47 -3.62 -17.26
CA ALA A 305 7.97 -2.45 -16.56
C ALA A 305 6.66 -2.75 -15.81
N TYR A 306 5.71 -3.40 -16.47
CA TYR A 306 4.45 -3.83 -15.85
C TYR A 306 4.67 -4.82 -14.69
N SER A 307 5.51 -5.84 -14.89
CA SER A 307 5.73 -6.89 -13.88
C SER A 307 6.42 -6.36 -12.62
N ASN A 308 7.29 -5.35 -12.74
CA ASN A 308 7.91 -4.68 -11.60
C ASN A 308 6.86 -4.07 -10.65
N LEU A 309 5.88 -3.35 -11.21
CA LEU A 309 4.82 -2.77 -10.40
C LEU A 309 3.83 -3.81 -9.86
N VAL A 310 3.54 -4.85 -10.64
CA VAL A 310 2.69 -5.95 -10.14
C VAL A 310 3.35 -6.64 -8.96
N TYR A 311 4.66 -6.89 -9.05
CA TYR A 311 5.42 -7.48 -7.95
C TYR A 311 5.43 -6.58 -6.71
N ASP A 312 5.67 -5.28 -6.86
CA ASP A 312 5.63 -4.32 -5.75
C ASP A 312 4.27 -4.35 -5.03
N TRP A 313 3.16 -4.39 -5.79
CA TRP A 313 1.83 -4.58 -5.22
C TRP A 313 1.67 -5.92 -4.50
N VAL A 314 2.12 -7.04 -5.09
CA VAL A 314 2.05 -8.37 -4.47
C VAL A 314 2.82 -8.38 -3.14
N LYS A 315 4.00 -7.77 -3.11
CA LYS A 315 4.84 -7.64 -1.93
C LYS A 315 4.08 -6.93 -0.81
N ALA A 316 3.53 -5.75 -1.07
CA ALA A 316 2.74 -5.01 -0.10
C ALA A 316 1.48 -5.78 0.36
N ALA A 317 0.76 -6.41 -0.59
CA ALA A 317 -0.44 -7.18 -0.29
C ALA A 317 -0.18 -8.38 0.64
N VAL A 318 0.96 -9.06 0.47
CA VAL A 318 1.37 -10.17 1.35
C VAL A 318 1.81 -9.66 2.72
N LEU A 319 2.68 -8.64 2.77
CA LEU A 319 3.16 -8.05 4.03
C LEU A 319 2.00 -7.59 4.91
N PHE A 320 1.10 -6.78 4.34
CA PHE A 320 -0.09 -6.30 5.04
C PHE A 320 -1.09 -7.42 5.30
N GLY A 321 -1.23 -8.37 4.37
CA GLY A 321 -2.12 -9.53 4.52
C GLY A 321 -1.78 -10.37 5.75
N VAL A 322 -0.50 -10.62 6.01
CA VAL A 322 -0.03 -11.40 7.17
C VAL A 322 -0.38 -10.70 8.48
N VAL A 323 -0.04 -9.43 8.64
CA VAL A 323 -0.32 -8.71 9.90
C VAL A 323 -1.80 -8.39 10.09
N ASN A 324 -2.54 -8.13 9.01
CA ASN A 324 -3.99 -7.97 9.04
C ASN A 324 -4.70 -9.27 9.44
N THR A 325 -4.14 -10.44 9.11
CA THR A 325 -4.67 -11.73 9.56
C THR A 325 -4.55 -11.87 11.08
N VAL A 326 -3.40 -11.47 11.64
CA VAL A 326 -3.19 -11.42 13.10
C VAL A 326 -4.15 -10.43 13.75
N ALA A 327 -4.36 -9.25 13.16
CA ALA A 327 -5.29 -8.28 13.69
C ALA A 327 -6.75 -8.74 13.72
N ARG A 328 -7.18 -9.52 12.72
CA ARG A 328 -8.52 -10.15 12.73
C ARG A 328 -8.64 -11.27 13.76
N LEU A 329 -7.55 -12.01 14.04
CA LEU A 329 -7.52 -12.93 15.18
C LEU A 329 -7.74 -12.18 16.50
N ASP A 330 -7.25 -10.95 16.58
CA ASP A 330 -7.50 -9.98 17.64
C ASP A 330 -8.82 -9.21 17.51
N HIS A 331 -9.77 -9.67 16.70
CA HIS A 331 -11.10 -9.06 16.56
C HIS A 331 -11.06 -7.57 16.18
N LEU A 332 -9.98 -7.12 15.54
CA LEU A 332 -9.88 -5.80 14.93
C LEU A 332 -10.24 -5.90 13.45
N ASP A 333 -10.87 -4.86 12.94
CA ASP A 333 -11.10 -4.64 11.51
C ASP A 333 -9.96 -3.77 10.96
N PRO A 334 -8.93 -4.38 10.34
CA PRO A 334 -7.77 -3.66 9.83
C PRO A 334 -8.11 -2.78 8.62
N PRO A 335 -7.24 -1.82 8.27
CA PRO A 335 -7.32 -1.11 7.00
C PRO A 335 -7.41 -2.05 5.80
N GLN A 336 -8.08 -1.57 4.74
CA GLN A 336 -8.29 -2.35 3.52
C GLN A 336 -6.95 -2.67 2.83
N PRO A 337 -6.86 -3.79 2.08
CA PRO A 337 -5.66 -4.12 1.33
C PRO A 337 -5.38 -3.12 0.20
N PRO A 338 -4.12 -3.05 -0.27
CA PRO A 338 -3.72 -2.15 -1.34
C PRO A 338 -4.49 -2.47 -2.64
N LYS A 339 -4.91 -1.44 -3.39
CA LYS A 339 -5.54 -1.66 -4.70
C LYS A 339 -4.51 -2.23 -5.67
N CYS A 340 -4.92 -3.22 -6.46
CA CYS A 340 -4.04 -3.84 -7.44
C CYS A 340 -3.67 -2.84 -8.54
N ILE A 341 -2.38 -2.69 -8.84
CA ILE A 341 -1.91 -1.77 -9.89
C ILE A 341 -2.56 -2.04 -11.25
N THR A 342 -2.91 -3.29 -11.53
CA THR A 342 -3.52 -3.71 -12.80
C THR A 342 -4.92 -3.13 -13.01
N VAL A 343 -5.57 -2.63 -11.95
CA VAL A 343 -6.89 -1.97 -12.03
C VAL A 343 -6.79 -0.45 -11.91
N LEU A 344 -5.59 0.12 -11.75
CA LEU A 344 -5.39 1.56 -11.56
C LEU A 344 -5.22 2.27 -12.89
N TYR A 345 -6.32 2.83 -13.42
CA TYR A 345 -6.31 3.65 -14.64
C TYR A 345 -6.71 5.11 -14.37
N VAL A 346 -6.81 5.49 -13.10
CA VAL A 346 -7.23 6.81 -12.59
C VAL A 346 -6.29 7.20 -11.45
N PHE A 347 -5.72 8.40 -11.49
CA PHE A 347 -4.77 8.89 -10.48
C PHE A 347 -5.43 9.10 -9.12
N GLY A 348 -6.70 9.52 -9.07
CA GLY A 348 -7.45 9.62 -7.82
C GLY A 348 -7.58 8.31 -7.03
N GLU A 349 -7.25 7.16 -7.64
CA GLU A 349 -7.30 5.86 -6.99
C GLU A 349 -5.92 5.25 -6.67
N THR A 350 -4.82 5.97 -6.96
CA THR A 350 -3.45 5.48 -6.76
C THR A 350 -2.99 5.63 -5.31
N HIS A 351 -3.65 4.92 -4.41
CA HIS A 351 -3.24 4.79 -3.01
C HIS A 351 -2.63 3.40 -2.76
N PHE A 352 -1.31 3.32 -2.87
CA PHE A 352 -0.54 2.09 -2.69
C PHE A 352 -0.61 1.55 -1.26
N ASP A 353 -0.49 2.42 -0.24
CA ASP A 353 -0.79 2.08 1.15
C ASP A 353 -2.10 2.74 1.57
N ARG A 354 -3.14 1.92 1.76
CA ARG A 354 -4.46 2.36 2.20
C ARG A 354 -4.43 3.02 3.57
N GLY A 355 -3.65 2.51 4.52
CA GLY A 355 -3.59 3.06 5.87
C GLY A 355 -3.00 4.46 5.85
N ILE A 356 -1.86 4.64 5.17
CA ILE A 356 -1.21 5.94 5.05
C ILE A 356 -2.10 6.92 4.27
N ASN A 357 -2.75 6.45 3.20
CA ASN A 357 -3.69 7.28 2.46
C ASN A 357 -4.88 7.72 3.33
N ASP A 358 -5.49 6.81 4.09
CA ASP A 358 -6.59 7.15 5.00
C ASP A 358 -6.14 8.17 6.06
N TRP A 359 -4.92 8.05 6.57
CA TRP A 359 -4.31 9.00 7.50
C TRP A 359 -4.12 10.38 6.85
N LEU A 360 -3.54 10.43 5.64
CA LEU A 360 -3.31 11.67 4.89
C LEU A 360 -4.62 12.34 4.49
N CYS A 361 -5.59 11.57 3.99
CA CYS A 361 -6.94 12.03 3.67
C CYS A 361 -7.58 12.70 4.89
N LYS A 362 -7.58 12.01 6.04
CA LYS A 362 -8.24 12.49 7.24
C LYS A 362 -7.58 13.74 7.83
N TYR A 363 -6.25 13.74 7.99
CA TYR A 363 -5.56 14.76 8.78
C TYR A 363 -4.97 15.91 7.96
N VAL A 364 -4.85 15.77 6.63
CA VAL A 364 -4.17 16.74 5.78
C VAL A 364 -5.04 17.14 4.60
N TYR A 365 -5.32 16.21 3.70
CA TYR A 365 -5.93 16.48 2.40
C TYR A 365 -7.36 17.03 2.55
N ASN A 366 -8.23 16.37 3.31
CA ASN A 366 -9.61 16.84 3.51
C ASN A 366 -9.66 18.13 4.36
N HIS A 367 -8.70 18.31 5.28
CA HIS A 367 -8.64 19.50 6.11
C HIS A 367 -8.27 20.76 5.31
N ILE A 368 -7.38 20.63 4.31
CA ILE A 368 -6.95 21.73 3.44
C ILE A 368 -7.88 21.91 2.25
N GLY A 369 -8.34 20.82 1.63
CA GLY A 369 -9.10 20.83 0.38
C GLY A 369 -10.60 21.10 0.54
N GLY A 370 -11.17 20.89 1.74
CA GLY A 370 -12.59 21.10 2.01
C GLY A 370 -13.47 20.20 1.13
N ASP A 371 -14.31 20.80 0.29
CA ASP A 371 -15.26 20.08 -0.57
C ASP A 371 -14.65 19.50 -1.86
N HIS A 372 -13.34 19.70 -2.10
CA HIS A 372 -12.59 19.15 -3.26
C HIS A 372 -13.19 19.50 -4.65
N SER A 373 -13.92 20.61 -4.74
CA SER A 373 -14.58 21.07 -5.98
C SER A 373 -13.78 22.13 -6.75
N ALA A 374 -12.88 22.83 -6.06
CA ALA A 374 -12.12 23.96 -6.57
C ALA A 374 -10.65 23.61 -6.80
N VAL A 375 -10.09 24.13 -7.90
CA VAL A 375 -8.73 23.78 -8.36
C VAL A 375 -7.64 24.23 -7.38
N ILE A 376 -7.76 25.43 -6.78
CA ILE A 376 -6.69 25.98 -5.92
C ILE A 376 -6.62 25.25 -4.56
N PRO A 377 -7.73 25.07 -3.81
CA PRO A 377 -7.71 24.29 -2.57
C PRO A 377 -7.27 22.85 -2.80
N GLU A 378 -7.69 22.24 -3.91
CA GLU A 378 -7.25 20.90 -4.29
C GLU A 378 -5.73 20.83 -4.52
N LEU A 379 -5.18 21.80 -5.26
CA LEU A 379 -3.75 21.86 -5.51
C LEU A 379 -2.98 22.03 -4.20
N ALA A 380 -3.45 22.89 -3.29
CA ALA A 380 -2.82 23.06 -1.99
C ALA A 380 -2.88 21.78 -1.14
N ALA A 381 -4.02 21.09 -1.13
CA ALA A 381 -4.23 19.84 -0.39
C ALA A 381 -3.35 18.70 -0.92
N SER A 382 -3.31 18.53 -2.25
CA SER A 382 -2.48 17.51 -2.91
C SER A 382 -0.99 17.79 -2.73
N VAL A 383 -0.53 19.04 -2.90
CA VAL A 383 0.88 19.41 -2.65
C VAL A 383 1.28 19.14 -1.20
N ALA A 384 0.45 19.52 -0.22
CA ALA A 384 0.72 19.23 1.19
C ALA A 384 0.79 17.72 1.47
N THR A 385 -0.10 16.94 0.86
CA THR A 385 -0.15 15.48 0.99
C THR A 385 1.10 14.82 0.42
N PHE A 386 1.54 15.21 -0.77
CA PHE A 386 2.76 14.68 -1.38
C PHE A 386 4.03 15.17 -0.69
N ALA A 387 4.02 16.37 -0.08
CA ALA A 387 5.15 16.85 0.73
C ALA A 387 5.35 15.97 1.97
N ILE A 388 4.27 15.63 2.69
CA ILE A 388 4.34 14.72 3.84
C ILE A 388 4.69 13.30 3.39
N THR A 389 4.16 12.85 2.26
CA THR A 389 4.52 11.54 1.67
C THR A 389 6.00 11.47 1.29
N THR A 390 6.57 12.56 0.75
CA THR A 390 8.01 12.67 0.46
C THR A 390 8.84 12.55 1.73
N LEU A 391 8.42 13.22 2.80
CA LEU A 391 9.07 13.10 4.11
C LEU A 391 8.97 11.67 4.65
N TRP A 392 7.80 11.04 4.52
CA TRP A 392 7.56 9.66 4.93
C TRP A 392 8.46 8.65 4.20
N LEU A 393 8.56 8.76 2.88
CA LEU A 393 9.38 7.86 2.07
C LEU A 393 10.88 8.06 2.32
N GLY A 394 11.28 9.27 2.70
CA GLY A 394 12.68 9.65 2.85
C GLY A 394 13.08 10.60 1.73
N PRO A 395 13.37 11.88 2.03
CA PRO A 395 13.66 12.86 0.99
C PRO A 395 14.94 12.52 0.21
N CYS A 396 14.81 12.27 -1.08
CA CYS A 396 15.92 12.13 -2.02
C CYS A 396 15.47 12.50 -3.43
N ASN A 397 16.41 12.70 -4.37
CA ASN A 397 16.10 13.16 -5.73
C ASN A 397 15.04 12.30 -6.44
N ILE A 398 15.11 10.97 -6.26
CA ILE A 398 14.17 10.03 -6.86
C ILE A 398 12.76 10.21 -6.26
N VAL A 399 12.66 10.33 -4.93
CA VAL A 399 11.39 10.54 -4.23
C VAL A 399 10.79 11.91 -4.56
N TYR A 400 11.60 12.96 -4.67
CA TYR A 400 11.12 14.28 -5.11
C TYR A 400 10.51 14.22 -6.51
N LEU A 401 11.18 13.56 -7.45
CA LEU A 401 10.68 13.39 -8.81
C LEU A 401 9.39 12.55 -8.82
N TRP A 402 9.38 11.42 -8.12
CA TRP A 402 8.19 10.56 -7.98
C TRP A 402 6.99 11.34 -7.41
N SER A 403 7.20 12.10 -6.34
CA SER A 403 6.15 12.91 -5.70
C SER A 403 5.64 14.01 -6.62
N LEU A 404 6.54 14.70 -7.34
CA LEU A 404 6.16 15.73 -8.31
C LEU A 404 5.30 15.15 -9.43
N LEU A 405 5.73 14.01 -10.01
CA LEU A 405 5.03 13.36 -11.12
C LEU A 405 3.64 12.87 -10.71
N ASN A 406 3.52 12.20 -9.55
CA ASN A 406 2.23 11.71 -9.07
C ASN A 406 1.30 12.86 -8.63
N CYS A 407 1.83 13.90 -7.99
CA CYS A 407 1.06 15.10 -7.65
C CYS A 407 0.55 15.81 -8.91
N PHE A 408 1.41 15.94 -9.92
CA PHE A 408 1.02 16.48 -11.22
C PHE A 408 -0.04 15.60 -11.89
N GLY A 409 0.13 14.28 -11.91
CA GLY A 409 -0.83 13.34 -12.51
C GLY A 409 -2.23 13.46 -11.89
N LEU A 410 -2.31 13.52 -10.55
CA LEU A 410 -3.56 13.70 -9.82
C LEU A 410 -4.25 15.03 -10.17
N ASN A 411 -3.51 16.14 -10.13
CA ASN A 411 -4.05 17.46 -10.43
C ASN A 411 -4.43 17.59 -11.92
N PHE A 412 -3.60 17.08 -12.82
CA PHE A 412 -3.84 17.09 -14.25
C PHE A 412 -5.12 16.33 -14.60
N GLU A 413 -5.36 15.19 -13.95
CA GLU A 413 -6.61 14.45 -14.10
C GLU A 413 -7.83 15.30 -13.72
N LEU A 414 -7.79 16.01 -12.58
CA LEU A 414 -8.86 16.93 -12.21
C LEU A 414 -9.02 18.07 -13.21
N TRP A 415 -7.91 18.67 -13.66
CA TRP A 415 -7.95 19.79 -14.60
C TRP A 415 -8.56 19.38 -15.94
N VAL A 416 -8.23 18.18 -16.44
CA VAL A 416 -8.83 17.61 -17.65
C VAL A 416 -10.31 17.33 -17.44
N GLN A 417 -10.72 16.80 -16.28
CA GLN A 417 -12.15 16.64 -15.95
C GLN A 417 -12.88 17.98 -15.95
N LYS A 418 -12.31 19.01 -15.31
CA LYS A 418 -12.87 20.37 -15.29
C LYS A 418 -12.89 21.02 -16.67
N LEU A 419 -11.95 20.70 -17.54
CA LEU A 419 -11.94 21.14 -18.93
C LEU A 419 -13.04 20.45 -19.74
N ALA A 420 -13.25 19.15 -19.53
CA ALA A 420 -14.31 18.38 -20.18
C ALA A 420 -15.72 18.87 -19.79
N GLU A 421 -15.88 19.37 -18.56
CA GLU A 421 -17.12 20.01 -18.08
C GLU A 421 -17.42 21.38 -18.75
N ARG A 422 -16.49 21.96 -19.51
CA ARG A 422 -16.69 23.25 -20.20
C ARG A 422 -17.18 23.08 -21.63
N GLU A 423 -17.89 24.09 -22.12
CA GLU A 423 -18.29 24.18 -23.52
C GLU A 423 -17.08 24.47 -24.45
N PRO A 424 -16.98 23.85 -25.64
CA PRO A 424 -17.95 22.98 -26.30
C PRO A 424 -17.80 21.47 -25.98
N LEU A 425 -16.85 21.07 -25.12
CA LEU A 425 -16.55 19.66 -24.83
C LEU A 425 -17.72 18.97 -24.13
N ALA A 426 -18.36 19.65 -23.19
CA ALA A 426 -19.55 19.15 -22.50
C ALA A 426 -20.69 18.83 -23.49
N GLN A 427 -20.94 19.69 -24.49
CA GLN A 427 -21.91 19.41 -25.56
C GLN A 427 -21.53 18.21 -26.42
N ILE A 428 -20.24 18.03 -26.72
CA ILE A 428 -19.78 16.87 -27.49
C ILE A 428 -20.01 15.59 -26.69
N GLU A 429 -19.64 15.57 -25.41
CA GLU A 429 -19.84 14.41 -24.54
C GLU A 429 -21.33 14.09 -24.34
N ALA A 430 -22.19 15.11 -24.23
CA ALA A 430 -23.65 14.94 -24.15
C ALA A 430 -24.28 14.33 -25.41
N ARG A 431 -23.63 14.45 -26.58
CA ARG A 431 -24.09 13.82 -27.84
C ARG A 431 -23.64 12.36 -27.98
N LEU A 432 -22.69 11.90 -27.16
CA LEU A 432 -22.23 10.52 -27.20
C LEU A 432 -23.19 9.60 -26.45
N SER A 433 -23.40 8.39 -26.97
CA SER A 433 -24.07 7.35 -26.20
C SER A 433 -23.23 6.95 -24.99
N GLU A 434 -23.85 6.48 -23.92
CA GLU A 434 -23.12 6.06 -22.71
C GLU A 434 -22.03 5.01 -23.01
N GLN A 435 -22.28 4.11 -23.97
CA GLN A 435 -21.30 3.12 -24.41
C GLN A 435 -20.11 3.78 -25.09
N MET A 436 -20.34 4.79 -25.94
CA MET A 436 -19.26 5.52 -26.60
C MET A 436 -18.47 6.36 -25.60
N THR A 437 -19.14 7.00 -24.64
CA THR A 437 -18.48 7.71 -23.53
C THR A 437 -17.60 6.76 -22.71
N ARG A 438 -18.08 5.53 -22.42
CA ARG A 438 -17.26 4.50 -21.76
C ARG A 438 -16.00 4.18 -22.57
N ARG A 439 -16.11 3.99 -23.89
CA ARG A 439 -14.97 3.74 -24.81
C ARG A 439 -13.99 4.90 -24.83
N VAL A 440 -14.45 6.12 -25.03
CA VAL A 440 -13.60 7.32 -25.01
C VAL A 440 -12.86 7.46 -23.68
N ARG A 441 -13.54 7.30 -22.55
CA ARG A 441 -12.90 7.35 -21.24
C ARG A 441 -11.91 6.20 -21.00
N ALA A 442 -12.09 5.05 -21.64
CA ALA A 442 -11.15 3.94 -21.53
C ALA A 442 -9.85 4.22 -22.32
N LEU A 443 -9.92 5.00 -23.41
CA LEU A 443 -8.74 5.48 -24.12
C LEU A 443 -7.88 6.38 -23.23
N PHE A 444 -8.48 7.36 -22.56
CA PHE A 444 -7.78 8.21 -21.59
C PHE A 444 -7.25 7.39 -20.40
N GLY A 445 -8.03 6.42 -19.91
CA GLY A 445 -7.58 5.49 -18.88
C GLY A 445 -6.35 4.68 -19.29
N ALA A 446 -6.22 4.30 -20.57
CA ALA A 446 -5.04 3.59 -21.05
C ALA A 446 -3.78 4.48 -21.05
N ILE A 447 -3.93 5.76 -21.36
CA ILE A 447 -2.83 6.75 -21.28
C ILE A 447 -2.45 6.97 -19.81
N ASN A 448 -3.43 7.18 -18.93
CA ASN A 448 -3.22 7.36 -17.49
C ASN A 448 -2.53 6.14 -16.88
N PHE A 449 -2.95 4.93 -17.24
CA PHE A 449 -2.32 3.69 -16.78
C PHE A 449 -0.82 3.66 -17.07
N TRP A 450 -0.39 4.04 -18.29
CA TRP A 450 1.04 4.10 -18.62
C TRP A 450 1.76 5.27 -17.92
N ALA A 451 1.10 6.41 -17.71
CA ALA A 451 1.66 7.48 -16.89
C ALA A 451 1.91 6.98 -15.45
N ILE A 452 0.94 6.30 -14.84
CA ILE A 452 1.06 5.68 -13.52
C ILE A 452 2.22 4.67 -13.50
N ILE A 453 2.33 3.81 -14.52
CA ILE A 453 3.46 2.87 -14.63
C ILE A 453 4.79 3.62 -14.62
N MET A 454 4.96 4.58 -15.54
CA MET A 454 6.24 5.29 -15.68
C MET A 454 6.60 6.07 -14.41
N TYR A 455 5.62 6.75 -13.80
CA TYR A 455 5.88 7.58 -12.62
C TYR A 455 6.32 6.75 -11.42
N ASN A 456 5.73 5.56 -11.23
CA ASN A 456 6.14 4.64 -10.16
C ASN A 456 7.40 3.84 -10.51
N LEU A 457 7.71 3.65 -11.79
CA LEU A 457 8.95 2.98 -12.19
C LEU A 457 10.20 3.76 -11.78
N VAL A 458 10.10 5.10 -11.72
CA VAL A 458 11.17 5.99 -11.24
C VAL A 458 11.61 5.59 -9.84
N SER A 459 10.66 5.30 -8.93
CA SER A 459 10.97 4.95 -7.54
C SER A 459 11.31 3.48 -7.34
N LEU A 460 10.73 2.58 -8.14
CA LEU A 460 10.93 1.13 -8.00
C LEU A 460 12.25 0.64 -8.59
N ASN A 461 12.77 1.32 -9.62
CA ASN A 461 14.00 0.92 -10.30
C ASN A 461 15.02 2.07 -10.30
N SER A 462 15.08 2.79 -11.41
CA SER A 462 15.97 3.94 -11.57
C SER A 462 15.40 4.92 -12.59
N LEU A 463 15.91 6.14 -12.56
CA LEU A 463 15.57 7.16 -13.55
C LEU A 463 15.97 6.70 -14.96
N GLU A 464 17.17 6.15 -15.12
CA GLU A 464 17.72 5.72 -16.41
C GLU A 464 16.94 4.55 -17.01
N PHE A 465 16.51 3.59 -16.17
CA PHE A 465 15.64 2.51 -16.65
C PHE A 465 14.29 3.06 -17.10
N THR A 466 13.72 4.00 -16.34
CA THR A 466 12.44 4.62 -16.69
C THR A 466 12.53 5.43 -17.98
N GLU A 467 13.60 6.19 -18.17
CA GLU A 467 13.89 6.92 -19.40
C GLU A 467 14.02 5.96 -20.60
N LEU A 468 14.72 4.84 -20.44
CA LEU A 468 14.83 3.82 -21.48
C LEU A 468 13.45 3.29 -21.90
N VAL A 469 12.60 2.95 -20.93
CA VAL A 469 11.24 2.45 -21.18
C VAL A 469 10.38 3.53 -21.85
N ALA A 470 10.39 4.77 -21.34
CA ALA A 470 9.64 5.88 -21.91
C ALA A 470 10.08 6.21 -23.33
N GLN A 471 11.39 6.30 -23.58
CA GLN A 471 11.95 6.59 -24.88
C GLN A 471 11.57 5.52 -25.89
N ARG A 472 11.71 4.23 -25.54
CA ARG A 472 11.42 3.14 -26.48
C ARG A 472 9.93 2.97 -26.74
N LEU A 473 9.11 2.98 -25.71
CA LEU A 473 7.69 2.65 -25.83
C LEU A 473 6.83 3.83 -26.29
N LEU A 474 7.21 5.07 -25.95
CA LEU A 474 6.38 6.25 -26.23
C LEU A 474 6.95 7.17 -27.32
N LEU A 475 8.27 7.22 -27.49
CA LEU A 475 8.91 8.14 -28.45
C LEU A 475 9.39 7.42 -29.71
N THR A 476 10.41 6.58 -29.61
CA THR A 476 11.04 5.94 -30.79
C THR A 476 10.19 4.81 -31.37
N GLY A 477 9.36 4.18 -30.53
CA GLY A 477 8.41 3.14 -30.96
C GLY A 477 7.13 3.70 -31.60
N PHE A 478 6.95 5.02 -31.63
CA PHE A 478 5.78 5.64 -32.24
C PHE A 478 5.86 5.55 -33.78
N PRO A 479 4.76 5.20 -34.47
CA PRO A 479 3.43 4.93 -33.93
C PRO A 479 3.20 3.46 -33.56
N GLN A 480 3.95 2.51 -34.13
CA GLN A 480 3.57 1.10 -34.11
C GLN A 480 3.54 0.48 -32.70
N THR A 481 4.66 0.55 -31.97
CA THR A 481 4.78 0.00 -30.62
C THR A 481 3.86 0.74 -29.66
N THR A 482 3.85 2.08 -29.74
CA THR A 482 3.05 2.93 -28.85
C THR A 482 1.56 2.65 -29.00
N LEU A 483 1.03 2.60 -30.23
CA LEU A 483 -0.38 2.31 -30.47
C LEU A 483 -0.74 0.87 -30.11
N ALA A 484 0.14 -0.10 -30.36
CA ALA A 484 -0.10 -1.49 -29.97
C ALA A 484 -0.23 -1.63 -28.44
N ILE A 485 0.69 -1.01 -27.70
CA ILE A 485 0.68 -1.03 -26.23
C ILE A 485 -0.56 -0.31 -25.68
N LEU A 486 -0.87 0.88 -26.19
CA LEU A 486 -2.09 1.62 -25.79
C LEU A 486 -3.36 0.84 -26.10
N PHE A 487 -3.40 0.11 -27.22
CA PHE A 487 -4.55 -0.72 -27.58
C PHE A 487 -4.71 -1.92 -26.64
N VAL A 488 -3.61 -2.61 -26.30
CA VAL A 488 -3.63 -3.70 -25.31
C VAL A 488 -4.11 -3.18 -23.95
N THR A 489 -3.57 -2.04 -23.52
CA THR A 489 -3.98 -1.41 -22.25
C THR A 489 -5.43 -0.94 -22.29
N TYR A 490 -5.89 -0.38 -23.41
CA TYR A 490 -7.30 -0.02 -23.62
C TYR A 490 -8.21 -1.24 -23.44
N CYS A 491 -7.85 -2.39 -24.01
CA CYS A 491 -8.58 -3.64 -23.80
C CYS A 491 -8.62 -4.02 -22.31
N GLY A 492 -7.48 -3.89 -21.61
CA GLY A 492 -7.40 -4.11 -20.17
C GLY A 492 -8.32 -3.18 -19.37
N VAL A 493 -8.26 -1.87 -19.61
CA VAL A 493 -9.11 -0.88 -18.95
C VAL A 493 -10.59 -1.16 -19.19
N GLN A 494 -10.97 -1.62 -20.39
CA GLN A 494 -12.36 -1.99 -20.66
C GLN A 494 -12.85 -3.18 -19.82
N LEU A 495 -12.00 -4.18 -19.61
CA LEU A 495 -12.29 -5.32 -18.75
C LEU A 495 -12.34 -4.92 -17.27
N VAL A 496 -11.46 -4.02 -16.84
CA VAL A 496 -11.50 -3.46 -15.48
C VAL A 496 -12.83 -2.73 -15.26
N LYS A 497 -13.24 -1.86 -16.18
CA LYS A 497 -14.54 -1.18 -16.14
C LYS A 497 -15.73 -2.15 -16.11
N GLU A 498 -15.62 -3.27 -16.83
CA GLU A 498 -16.68 -4.30 -16.80
C GLU A 498 -16.76 -5.01 -15.45
N ARG A 499 -15.62 -5.25 -14.81
CA ARG A 499 -15.57 -5.79 -13.45
C ARG A 499 -16.15 -4.79 -12.45
N GLU A 500 -15.78 -3.53 -12.52
CA GLU A 500 -16.32 -2.46 -11.65
C GLU A 500 -17.83 -2.33 -11.79
N ARG A 501 -18.34 -2.39 -13.02
CA ARG A 501 -19.77 -2.46 -13.32
C ARG A 501 -20.46 -3.62 -12.61
N THR A 502 -19.91 -4.83 -12.75
CA THR A 502 -20.48 -6.05 -12.16
C THR A 502 -20.52 -5.93 -10.64
N LEU A 503 -19.42 -5.47 -10.02
CA LEU A 503 -19.34 -5.24 -8.58
C LEU A 503 -20.33 -4.16 -8.09
N ALA A 504 -20.54 -3.10 -8.87
CA ALA A 504 -21.52 -2.07 -8.54
C ALA A 504 -22.95 -2.62 -8.55
N LEU A 505 -23.29 -3.45 -9.55
CA LEU A 505 -24.61 -4.10 -9.65
C LEU A 505 -24.85 -5.09 -8.51
N GLU A 506 -23.84 -5.89 -8.15
CA GLU A 506 -23.93 -6.81 -7.01
C GLU A 506 -24.15 -6.09 -5.68
N LYS A 507 -23.50 -4.94 -5.47
CA LYS A 507 -23.69 -4.12 -4.26
C LYS A 507 -25.12 -3.59 -4.15
N GLU A 508 -25.68 -3.11 -5.26
CA GLU A 508 -27.06 -2.62 -5.29
C GLU A 508 -28.06 -3.75 -5.01
N GLN A 509 -27.88 -4.91 -5.63
CA GLN A 509 -28.73 -6.07 -5.37
C GLN A 509 -28.67 -6.53 -3.90
N ARG A 510 -27.53 -6.40 -3.23
CA ARG A 510 -27.41 -6.68 -1.79
C ARG A 510 -28.13 -5.62 -0.96
N GLN A 511 -27.94 -4.34 -1.27
CA GLN A 511 -28.61 -3.24 -0.57
C GLN A 511 -30.13 -3.28 -0.73
N ASP A 512 -30.64 -3.66 -1.90
CA ASP A 512 -32.08 -3.78 -2.13
C ASP A 512 -32.68 -5.01 -1.42
N LYS A 513 -31.89 -6.07 -1.20
CA LYS A 513 -32.28 -7.22 -0.37
C LYS A 513 -32.25 -6.95 1.14
N GLU A 514 -31.48 -5.94 1.57
CA GLU A 514 -31.32 -5.57 2.99
C GLU A 514 -32.29 -4.45 3.43
N LYS A 515 -33.05 -3.84 2.51
CA LYS A 515 -34.14 -2.92 2.87
C LYS A 515 -35.35 -3.71 3.37
N PRO A 516 -35.86 -3.46 4.59
CA PRO A 516 -37.12 -4.04 5.01
C PRO A 516 -38.26 -3.45 4.16
N GLU A 517 -39.15 -4.33 3.66
CA GLU A 517 -40.39 -3.96 2.97
C GLU A 517 -41.33 -3.11 3.83
#